data_AF-A0A8S3XMT3-F1
#
_entry.id   AF-A0A8S3XMT3-F1
#
_cell.length_a   1.000
_cell.length_b   1.000
_cell.length_c   1.000
_cell.angle_alpha   90.00
_cell.angle_beta   90.00
_cell.angle_gamma   90.00
#
_symmetry.space_group_name_H-M   'P 1'
#
loop_
_entity.id
_entity.type
_entity.pdbx_description
1 polymer ?
#
loop_
_entity_poly.entity_id
_entity_poly.type
_entity_poly.pdbx_seq_one_letter_code
_entity_poly.pdbx_strand_id
1 'polypeptide(L)'
;MSHRKFSAPRHGSMGFYPKKRSRRHRGKVKAFPKDDSSKPVHLTAFIGYKAVWAEHMSEDCRRRFYKNWYKCKKNSFTKASKKWQDELGRKSIEKDFKKMIRYCSVIRVIAHTQMKLLKQRQKKAHIMEIQVNGGTVEDKVKWAREHLEKPIPIDSVFAQDKMIDCIGVIKGKGYKGVTSRWHTKKLPHKTHKGLRKVACIGAWHPLRVSFTVTRAGQKAITELK
;
A
#
# COMPACT_ATOMS: atom_id res chain seq x y z
N MET A 1 27.74 37.81 -1.94
CA MET A 1 27.23 37.30 -0.65
C MET A 1 28.01 36.04 -0.33
N SER A 2 28.66 35.99 0.84
CA SER A 2 29.41 34.84 1.34
C SER A 2 28.45 33.82 2.00
N HIS A 3 28.86 33.15 3.07
CA HIS A 3 28.06 32.17 3.77
C HIS A 3 26.73 32.73 4.33
N ARG A 4 25.78 31.85 4.62
CA ARG A 4 24.48 32.21 5.20
C ARG A 4 24.67 32.82 6.60
N LYS A 5 24.28 34.08 6.79
CA LYS A 5 24.44 34.84 8.05
C LYS A 5 23.86 34.17 9.30
N PHE A 6 22.65 33.61 9.19
CA PHE A 6 21.97 32.91 10.30
C PHE A 6 21.55 31.51 9.87
N SER A 7 21.95 30.48 10.62
CA SER A 7 21.51 29.11 10.42
C SER A 7 20.03 28.97 10.81
N ALA A 8 19.29 28.14 10.07
CA ALA A 8 17.96 27.71 10.47
C ALA A 8 17.69 26.31 9.90
N PRO A 9 16.79 25.53 10.54
CA PRO A 9 16.43 24.22 10.04
C PRO A 9 15.93 24.24 8.60
N ARG A 10 16.08 23.11 7.92
CA ARG A 10 15.59 22.93 6.56
C ARG A 10 14.05 22.95 6.54
N HIS A 11 13.48 23.63 5.54
CA HIS A 11 12.03 23.57 5.29
C HIS A 11 11.61 22.20 4.72
N GLY A 12 11.02 21.38 5.58
CA GLY A 12 10.41 20.10 5.25
C GLY A 12 11.40 18.93 5.10
N SER A 13 10.96 17.75 5.54
CA SER A 13 11.75 16.52 5.45
C SER A 13 11.92 16.01 4.01
N MET A 14 13.13 15.54 3.70
CA MET A 14 13.45 14.87 2.42
C MET A 14 13.14 13.38 2.42
N GLY A 15 12.89 12.76 3.58
CA GLY A 15 12.47 11.35 3.66
C GLY A 15 11.12 11.09 2.96
N PHE A 16 10.31 12.14 2.77
CA PHE A 16 9.04 12.09 2.04
C PHE A 16 9.13 12.59 0.60
N TYR A 17 10.35 12.81 0.08
CA TYR A 17 10.55 13.06 -1.35
C TYR A 17 10.52 11.71 -2.11
N PRO A 18 9.96 11.65 -3.34
CA PRO A 18 9.28 12.71 -4.08
C PRO A 18 7.85 12.99 -3.57
N LYS A 19 7.51 14.27 -3.41
CA LYS A 19 6.16 14.74 -3.03
C LYS A 19 5.21 14.76 -4.23
N LYS A 20 4.81 13.57 -4.70
CA LYS A 20 3.92 13.33 -5.85
C LYS A 20 2.64 12.58 -5.45
N ARG A 21 1.63 12.56 -6.32
CA ARG A 21 0.41 11.76 -6.06
C ARG A 21 0.76 10.27 -5.94
N SER A 22 0.13 9.60 -5.00
CA SER A 22 0.16 8.16 -4.85
C SER A 22 -0.41 7.53 -6.11
N ARG A 23 0.23 6.47 -6.57
CA ARG A 23 -0.28 5.64 -7.68
C ARG A 23 -1.47 4.78 -7.25
N ARG A 24 -1.60 4.53 -5.94
CA ARG A 24 -2.64 3.70 -5.34
C ARG A 24 -3.55 4.56 -4.50
N HIS A 25 -4.85 4.33 -4.57
CA HIS A 25 -5.83 5.00 -3.71
C HIS A 25 -5.83 4.48 -2.27
N ARG A 26 -5.19 3.34 -2.02
CA ARG A 26 -5.01 2.73 -0.71
C ARG A 26 -3.54 2.75 -0.31
N GLY A 27 -3.28 2.72 0.99
CA GLY A 27 -1.95 2.46 1.52
C GLY A 27 -1.40 1.12 1.03
N LYS A 28 -0.15 1.10 0.59
CA LYS A 28 0.61 -0.15 0.43
C LYS A 28 1.47 -0.31 1.66
N VAL A 29 1.28 -1.40 2.39
CA VAL A 29 2.20 -1.75 3.46
C VAL A 29 3.50 -2.28 2.83
N LYS A 30 4.63 -1.66 3.18
CA LYS A 30 5.94 -1.86 2.55
C LYS A 30 6.86 -2.76 3.36
N ALA A 31 6.71 -2.72 4.68
CA ALA A 31 7.47 -3.48 5.64
C ALA A 31 6.50 -4.02 6.68
N PHE A 32 6.84 -5.19 7.20
CA PHE A 32 5.97 -5.97 8.06
C PHE A 32 6.68 -6.30 9.34
N PRO A 33 5.93 -6.59 10.41
CA PRO A 33 6.51 -7.12 11.63
C PRO A 33 7.45 -8.26 11.28
N LYS A 34 8.65 -8.22 11.87
CA LYS A 34 9.61 -9.30 11.70
C LYS A 34 8.97 -10.59 12.20
N ASP A 35 9.18 -11.64 11.42
CA ASP A 35 8.64 -12.95 11.71
C ASP A 35 9.41 -13.59 12.88
N ASP A 36 8.67 -14.31 13.72
CA ASP A 36 9.17 -14.96 14.93
C ASP A 36 8.49 -16.31 15.06
N SER A 37 9.24 -17.38 14.79
CA SER A 37 8.72 -18.75 14.73
C SER A 37 8.24 -19.29 16.07
N SER A 38 8.63 -18.68 17.20
CA SER A 38 8.18 -19.09 18.53
C SER A 38 6.70 -18.75 18.80
N LYS A 39 6.16 -17.79 18.06
CA LYS A 39 4.79 -17.31 18.23
C LYS A 39 3.81 -18.16 17.41
N PRO A 40 2.53 -18.25 17.84
CA PRO A 40 1.50 -18.89 17.05
C PRO A 40 1.29 -18.16 15.71
N VAL A 41 0.82 -18.91 14.73
CA VAL A 41 0.55 -18.42 13.37
C VAL A 41 -0.50 -17.31 13.40
N HIS A 42 -0.16 -16.11 12.91
CA HIS A 42 -1.04 -14.94 12.89
C HIS A 42 -0.81 -14.06 11.65
N LEU A 43 -1.79 -13.24 11.30
CA LEU A 43 -1.77 -12.36 10.12
C LEU A 43 -0.99 -11.05 10.37
N THR A 44 -0.08 -10.71 9.47
CA THR A 44 0.63 -9.40 9.37
C THR A 44 1.03 -9.20 7.91
N ALA A 45 0.89 -8.09 7.18
CA ALA A 45 0.73 -8.16 5.69
C ALA A 45 1.95 -8.46 4.70
N PHE A 46 1.85 -8.45 3.31
CA PHE A 46 2.90 -8.24 2.20
C PHE A 46 2.88 -9.23 0.96
N ILE A 47 3.80 -9.13 -0.05
CA ILE A 47 3.86 -9.75 -1.44
C ILE A 47 4.41 -11.20 -1.63
N GLY A 48 3.78 -12.06 -2.45
CA GLY A 48 4.23 -13.46 -2.71
C GLY A 48 4.88 -13.74 -4.09
N TYR A 49 5.62 -14.85 -4.19
CA TYR A 49 6.27 -15.38 -5.42
C TYR A 49 5.35 -16.34 -6.23
N LYS A 50 4.41 -17.01 -5.55
CA LYS A 50 3.42 -17.90 -6.16
C LYS A 50 2.08 -17.76 -5.45
N ALA A 51 0.98 -17.70 -6.21
CA ALA A 51 -0.37 -17.45 -5.69
C ALA A 51 -1.31 -18.61 -6.02
N VAL A 52 -1.97 -19.15 -4.98
CA VAL A 52 -3.08 -20.09 -5.08
C VAL A 52 -4.37 -19.32 -4.80
N TRP A 53 -5.38 -19.49 -5.66
CA TRP A 53 -6.69 -18.86 -5.51
C TRP A 53 -7.71 -19.87 -4.98
N ALA A 54 -8.63 -19.39 -4.15
CA ALA A 54 -9.77 -20.16 -3.67
C ALA A 54 -10.68 -20.62 -4.83
N GLU A 55 -11.48 -21.65 -4.59
CA GLU A 55 -12.43 -22.19 -5.56
C GLU A 55 -13.53 -21.18 -5.88
N HIS A 56 -14.10 -20.59 -4.83
CA HIS A 56 -15.16 -19.61 -4.92
C HIS A 56 -14.65 -18.20 -4.63
N MET A 57 -14.77 -17.33 -5.63
CA MET A 57 -14.44 -15.92 -5.49
C MET A 57 -15.69 -15.05 -5.52
N SER A 58 -15.83 -14.23 -4.47
CA SER A 58 -16.92 -13.25 -4.36
C SER A 58 -16.98 -12.33 -5.58
N GLU A 59 -18.20 -11.93 -5.96
CA GLU A 59 -18.41 -11.01 -7.09
C GLU A 59 -17.61 -9.70 -6.89
N ASP A 60 -17.57 -9.18 -5.67
CA ASP A 60 -16.89 -7.92 -5.34
C ASP A 60 -15.38 -8.00 -5.57
N CYS A 61 -14.78 -9.16 -5.29
CA CYS A 61 -13.39 -9.46 -5.61
C CYS A 61 -13.19 -9.55 -7.13
N ARG A 62 -14.03 -10.29 -7.85
CA ARG A 62 -13.99 -10.40 -9.33
C ARG A 62 -14.11 -9.04 -10.03
N ARG A 63 -14.97 -8.14 -9.50
CA ARG A 63 -15.11 -6.76 -10.00
C ARG A 63 -13.81 -5.95 -9.96
N ARG A 64 -12.83 -6.34 -9.13
CA ARG A 64 -11.52 -5.67 -9.06
C ARG A 64 -10.68 -5.89 -10.31
N PHE A 65 -10.88 -7.00 -11.01
CA PHE A 65 -10.14 -7.37 -12.22
C PHE A 65 -10.70 -6.74 -13.50
N TYR A 66 -11.83 -6.03 -13.40
CA TYR A 66 -12.45 -5.32 -14.51
C TYR A 66 -12.52 -3.83 -14.24
N LYS A 67 -12.24 -3.02 -15.26
CA LYS A 67 -12.57 -1.58 -15.23
C LYS A 67 -14.08 -1.39 -15.32
N ASN A 68 -14.70 -1.99 -16.34
CA ASN A 68 -16.14 -1.97 -16.56
C ASN A 68 -16.74 -3.37 -16.37
N TRP A 69 -17.44 -3.57 -15.26
CA TRP A 69 -18.04 -4.86 -14.89
C TRP A 69 -19.31 -5.18 -15.69
N TYR A 70 -20.08 -4.16 -16.05
CA TYR A 70 -21.39 -4.35 -16.67
C TYR A 70 -21.30 -4.65 -18.17
N LYS A 71 -20.19 -4.26 -18.82
CA LYS A 71 -19.94 -4.54 -20.24
C LYS A 71 -19.08 -5.79 -20.50
N CYS A 72 -18.59 -6.48 -19.45
CA CYS A 72 -17.71 -7.62 -19.65
C CYS A 72 -18.48 -8.95 -19.53
N LYS A 73 -17.92 -10.02 -20.12
CA LYS A 73 -18.43 -11.39 -19.97
C LYS A 73 -18.19 -11.98 -18.56
N LYS A 74 -17.48 -11.25 -17.69
CA LYS A 74 -17.19 -11.62 -16.28
C LYS A 74 -16.39 -12.93 -16.11
N ASN A 75 -15.63 -13.38 -17.10
CA ASN A 75 -14.89 -14.65 -17.07
C ASN A 75 -13.65 -14.74 -16.14
N SER A 76 -13.46 -13.80 -15.20
CA SER A 76 -12.34 -13.84 -14.26
C SER A 76 -12.46 -15.05 -13.34
N PHE A 77 -11.37 -15.79 -13.17
CA PHE A 77 -11.25 -16.97 -12.29
C PHE A 77 -12.11 -18.18 -12.64
N THR A 78 -12.88 -18.16 -13.74
CA THR A 78 -13.70 -19.32 -14.13
C THR A 78 -12.86 -20.57 -14.39
N LYS A 79 -11.72 -20.43 -15.08
CA LYS A 79 -10.78 -21.54 -15.30
C LYS A 79 -10.06 -21.99 -14.03
N ALA A 80 -9.80 -21.08 -13.10
CA ALA A 80 -9.13 -21.40 -11.83
C ALA A 80 -10.07 -22.17 -10.90
N SER A 81 -11.34 -21.77 -10.83
CA SER A 81 -12.39 -22.44 -10.07
C SER A 81 -12.60 -23.88 -10.57
N LYS A 82 -12.66 -24.09 -11.89
CA LYS A 82 -12.78 -25.45 -12.49
C LYS A 82 -11.66 -26.41 -12.07
N LYS A 83 -10.43 -25.92 -11.83
CA LYS A 83 -9.32 -26.78 -11.38
C LYS A 83 -9.56 -27.41 -10.01
N TRP A 84 -10.39 -26.82 -9.16
CA TRP A 84 -10.73 -27.42 -7.88
C TRP A 84 -11.70 -28.59 -8.03
N GLN A 85 -12.50 -28.60 -9.10
CA GLN A 85 -13.44 -29.66 -9.43
C GLN A 85 -12.74 -30.85 -10.10
N ASP A 86 -11.74 -30.58 -10.95
CA ASP A 86 -10.97 -31.60 -11.66
C ASP A 86 -9.93 -32.28 -10.75
N GLU A 87 -9.82 -33.61 -10.80
CA GLU A 87 -8.83 -34.36 -10.00
C GLU A 87 -7.37 -33.97 -10.34
N LEU A 88 -7.06 -33.83 -11.63
CA LEU A 88 -5.75 -33.36 -12.10
C LEU A 88 -5.47 -31.92 -11.64
N GLY A 89 -6.50 -31.09 -11.59
CA GLY A 89 -6.40 -29.71 -11.12
C GLY A 89 -6.11 -29.65 -9.62
N ARG A 90 -6.79 -30.47 -8.81
CA ARG A 90 -6.51 -30.61 -7.37
C ARG A 90 -5.09 -31.09 -7.12
N LYS A 91 -4.59 -32.09 -7.85
CA LYS A 91 -3.18 -32.54 -7.77
C LYS A 91 -2.20 -31.42 -8.11
N SER A 92 -2.53 -30.57 -9.09
CA SER A 92 -1.73 -29.40 -9.45
C SER A 92 -1.66 -28.37 -8.31
N ILE A 93 -2.79 -28.09 -7.66
CA ILE A 93 -2.89 -27.17 -6.52
C ILE A 93 -2.10 -27.71 -5.32
N GLU A 94 -2.23 -29.00 -5.03
CA GLU A 94 -1.48 -29.66 -3.95
C GLU A 94 0.03 -29.60 -4.19
N LYS A 95 0.47 -29.79 -5.44
CA LYS A 95 1.87 -29.63 -5.84
C LYS A 95 2.35 -28.19 -5.62
N ASP A 96 1.47 -27.21 -5.79
CA ASP A 96 1.80 -25.81 -5.56
C ASP A 96 1.95 -25.50 -4.08
N PHE A 97 1.08 -26.04 -3.21
CA PHE A 97 1.27 -25.96 -1.76
C PHE A 97 2.58 -26.62 -1.30
N LYS A 98 2.90 -27.81 -1.81
CA LYS A 98 4.18 -28.49 -1.52
C LYS A 98 5.40 -27.66 -1.96
N LYS A 99 5.31 -26.99 -3.12
CA LYS A 99 6.36 -26.07 -3.58
C LYS A 99 6.48 -24.86 -2.65
N MET A 100 5.38 -24.33 -2.12
CA MET A 100 5.41 -23.22 -1.18
C MET A 100 6.12 -23.63 0.11
N ILE A 101 5.81 -24.80 0.66
CA ILE A 101 6.49 -25.34 1.86
C ILE A 101 7.99 -25.52 1.63
N ARG A 102 8.37 -26.09 0.48
CA ARG A 102 9.77 -26.41 0.18
C ARG A 102 10.66 -25.19 -0.10
N TYR A 103 10.14 -24.21 -0.84
CA TYR A 103 10.96 -23.14 -1.42
C TYR A 103 10.68 -21.74 -0.86
N CYS A 104 9.52 -21.51 -0.25
CA CYS A 104 9.18 -20.19 0.25
C CYS A 104 9.61 -20.03 1.70
N SER A 105 10.27 -18.92 2.00
CA SER A 105 10.55 -18.50 3.39
C SER A 105 9.36 -17.79 4.03
N VAL A 106 8.52 -17.15 3.22
CA VAL A 106 7.43 -16.29 3.69
C VAL A 106 6.15 -16.62 2.93
N ILE A 107 5.07 -16.80 3.69
CA ILE A 107 3.73 -17.10 3.17
C ILE A 107 2.82 -15.90 3.36
N ARG A 108 2.03 -15.57 2.33
CA ARG A 108 1.11 -14.43 2.29
C ARG A 108 -0.23 -14.83 1.70
N VAL A 109 -1.29 -14.44 2.36
CA VAL A 109 -2.68 -14.70 1.97
C VAL A 109 -3.23 -13.49 1.24
N ILE A 110 -3.94 -13.72 0.14
CA ILE A 110 -4.64 -12.65 -0.56
C ILE A 110 -6.02 -12.49 0.08
N ALA A 111 -6.21 -11.43 0.86
CA ALA A 111 -7.47 -11.08 1.50
C ALA A 111 -8.19 -9.97 0.72
N HIS A 112 -9.51 -9.89 0.84
CA HIS A 112 -10.27 -8.79 0.25
C HIS A 112 -11.35 -8.26 1.19
N THR A 113 -11.61 -6.96 1.14
CA THR A 113 -12.69 -6.35 1.92
C THR A 113 -14.06 -6.66 1.33
N GLN A 114 -15.09 -6.71 2.19
CA GLN A 114 -16.49 -6.90 1.80
C GLN A 114 -17.18 -5.54 1.63
N MET A 115 -17.02 -4.92 0.47
CA MET A 115 -17.53 -3.57 0.23
C MET A 115 -19.06 -3.50 0.15
N LYS A 116 -19.75 -4.59 -0.21
CA LYS A 116 -21.22 -4.65 -0.23
C LYS A 116 -21.87 -4.42 1.13
N LEU A 117 -21.20 -4.80 2.22
CA LEU A 117 -21.70 -4.57 3.57
C LEU A 117 -21.70 -3.08 3.92
N LEU A 118 -20.81 -2.32 3.31
CA LEU A 118 -20.78 -0.87 3.43
C LEU A 118 -21.83 -0.27 2.49
N LYS A 119 -22.71 0.59 3.01
CA LYS A 119 -23.73 1.32 2.24
C LYS A 119 -23.11 2.46 1.42
N GLN A 120 -22.08 2.16 0.62
CA GLN A 120 -21.38 3.12 -0.26
C GLN A 120 -21.58 2.77 -1.74
N ARG A 121 -21.38 3.75 -2.62
CA ARG A 121 -21.48 3.57 -4.08
C ARG A 121 -20.48 2.55 -4.63
N GLN A 122 -19.32 2.40 -3.98
CA GLN A 122 -18.26 1.51 -4.45
C GLN A 122 -18.58 0.04 -4.11
N LYS A 123 -18.86 -0.75 -5.14
CA LYS A 123 -19.06 -2.22 -5.03
C LYS A 123 -17.78 -3.05 -5.23
N LYS A 124 -16.65 -2.42 -5.58
CA LYS A 124 -15.39 -3.13 -5.87
C LYS A 124 -14.61 -3.38 -4.60
N ALA A 125 -14.32 -4.64 -4.28
CA ALA A 125 -13.50 -5.01 -3.14
C ALA A 125 -12.08 -4.43 -3.22
N HIS A 126 -11.48 -4.21 -2.05
CA HIS A 126 -10.05 -3.91 -1.93
C HIS A 126 -9.29 -5.18 -1.61
N ILE A 127 -8.52 -5.67 -2.58
CA ILE A 127 -7.65 -6.85 -2.42
C ILE A 127 -6.32 -6.44 -1.79
N MET A 128 -5.89 -7.06 -0.71
CA MET A 128 -4.59 -6.84 -0.07
C MET A 128 -3.92 -8.18 0.19
N GLU A 129 -2.59 -8.18 0.20
CA GLU A 129 -1.84 -9.37 0.58
C GLU A 129 -1.46 -9.23 2.04
N ILE A 130 -1.68 -10.29 2.81
CA ILE A 130 -1.42 -10.36 4.22
C ILE A 130 -0.43 -11.51 4.53
N GLN A 131 0.80 -11.25 4.97
CA GLN A 131 1.75 -12.26 5.45
C GLN A 131 1.21 -13.00 6.67
N VAL A 132 1.71 -14.20 6.81
CA VAL A 132 1.43 -15.05 7.95
C VAL A 132 2.75 -15.18 8.70
N ASN A 133 2.77 -14.71 9.93
CA ASN A 133 3.91 -14.79 10.85
C ASN A 133 3.66 -15.86 11.90
N GLY A 134 4.73 -16.33 12.55
CA GLY A 134 4.64 -17.36 13.59
C GLY A 134 4.71 -18.78 13.02
N GLY A 135 5.19 -19.71 13.85
CA GLY A 135 5.33 -21.12 13.50
C GLY A 135 6.27 -21.40 12.32
N THR A 136 6.22 -22.63 11.82
CA THR A 136 6.98 -23.05 10.64
C THR A 136 6.29 -22.64 9.34
N VAL A 137 7.00 -22.73 8.21
CA VAL A 137 6.40 -22.44 6.88
C VAL A 137 5.23 -23.39 6.60
N GLU A 138 5.32 -24.65 7.03
CA GLU A 138 4.26 -25.63 6.86
C GLU A 138 3.00 -25.24 7.64
N ASP A 139 3.14 -24.83 8.90
CA ASP A 139 2.03 -24.35 9.72
C ASP A 139 1.33 -23.15 9.08
N LYS A 140 2.12 -22.22 8.51
CA LYS A 140 1.58 -21.05 7.79
C LYS A 140 0.79 -21.44 6.55
N VAL A 141 1.29 -22.40 5.76
CA VAL A 141 0.60 -22.88 4.57
C VAL A 141 -0.69 -23.62 4.95
N LYS A 142 -0.63 -24.46 5.97
CA LYS A 142 -1.79 -25.18 6.50
C LYS A 142 -2.86 -24.22 6.99
N TRP A 143 -2.46 -23.24 7.81
CA TRP A 143 -3.34 -22.18 8.29
C TRP A 143 -3.98 -21.42 7.12
N ALA A 144 -3.20 -21.01 6.12
CA ALA A 144 -3.71 -20.30 4.95
C ALA A 144 -4.72 -21.13 4.15
N ARG A 145 -4.51 -22.45 4.03
CA ARG A 145 -5.43 -23.38 3.36
C ARG A 145 -6.76 -23.51 4.12
N GLU A 146 -6.71 -23.66 5.44
CA GLU A 146 -7.90 -23.78 6.29
C GLU A 146 -8.78 -22.52 6.30
N HIS A 147 -8.16 -21.36 6.05
CA HIS A 147 -8.81 -20.05 6.02
C HIS A 147 -9.20 -19.59 4.61
N LEU A 148 -9.05 -20.43 3.58
CA LEU A 148 -9.63 -20.15 2.28
C LEU A 148 -11.15 -20.05 2.41
N GLU A 149 -11.74 -19.05 1.75
CA GLU A 149 -13.19 -18.78 1.69
C GLU A 149 -13.86 -18.38 3.02
N LYS A 150 -13.14 -18.42 4.13
CA LYS A 150 -13.65 -17.99 5.44
C LYS A 150 -13.44 -16.49 5.67
N PRO A 151 -14.42 -15.78 6.22
CA PRO A 151 -14.23 -14.40 6.66
C PRO A 151 -13.33 -14.37 7.90
N ILE A 152 -12.44 -13.38 7.98
CA ILE A 152 -11.56 -13.16 9.13
C ILE A 152 -12.00 -11.88 9.83
N PRO A 153 -12.55 -11.96 11.05
CA PRO A 153 -12.97 -10.77 11.80
C PRO A 153 -11.76 -10.00 12.29
N ILE A 154 -11.90 -8.68 12.46
CA ILE A 154 -10.83 -7.80 12.91
C ILE A 154 -10.32 -8.18 14.31
N ASP A 155 -11.21 -8.67 15.17
CA ASP A 155 -10.94 -9.06 16.56
C ASP A 155 -10.00 -10.26 16.67
N SER A 156 -9.92 -11.09 15.60
CA SER A 156 -8.96 -12.20 15.55
C SER A 156 -7.53 -11.75 15.22
N VAL A 157 -7.36 -10.51 14.73
CA VAL A 157 -6.07 -9.97 14.28
C VAL A 157 -5.52 -8.94 15.26
N PHE A 158 -6.39 -8.04 15.76
CA PHE A 158 -6.00 -7.00 16.70
C PHE A 158 -6.71 -7.19 18.03
N ALA A 159 -5.95 -7.08 19.11
CA ALA A 159 -6.51 -7.04 20.46
C ALA A 159 -6.77 -5.58 20.87
N GLN A 160 -7.69 -5.39 21.81
CA GLN A 160 -7.94 -4.10 22.44
C GLN A 160 -6.65 -3.57 23.11
N ASP A 161 -6.52 -2.24 23.15
CA ASP A 161 -5.40 -1.51 23.78
C ASP A 161 -4.00 -1.83 23.22
N LYS A 162 -3.93 -2.38 22.00
CA LYS A 162 -2.66 -2.53 21.27
C LYS A 162 -2.38 -1.33 20.39
N MET A 163 -1.10 -0.95 20.35
CA MET A 163 -0.59 0.05 19.41
C MET A 163 -0.66 -0.49 17.97
N ILE A 164 -1.29 0.28 17.09
CA ILE A 164 -1.45 -0.06 15.68
C ILE A 164 -0.92 1.04 14.76
N ASP A 165 -0.41 0.64 13.60
CA ASP A 165 0.06 1.56 12.58
C ASP A 165 -1.02 1.82 11.51
N CYS A 166 -1.26 3.11 11.23
CA CYS A 166 -2.23 3.54 10.23
C CYS A 166 -1.56 3.93 8.91
N ILE A 167 -1.72 3.10 7.88
CA ILE A 167 -1.14 3.35 6.55
C ILE A 167 -2.24 3.74 5.56
N GLY A 168 -2.15 4.94 5.00
CA GLY A 168 -3.17 5.49 4.11
C GLY A 168 -2.65 6.51 3.11
N VAL A 169 -3.56 7.08 2.33
CA VAL A 169 -3.27 8.18 1.42
C VAL A 169 -3.86 9.46 2.00
N ILE A 170 -3.04 10.50 2.15
CA ILE A 170 -3.52 11.76 2.74
C ILE A 170 -4.43 12.54 1.80
N LYS A 171 -5.40 13.27 2.38
CA LYS A 171 -6.36 14.12 1.64
C LYS A 171 -5.66 15.06 0.67
N GLY A 172 -6.08 15.05 -0.59
CA GLY A 172 -5.51 15.90 -1.61
C GLY A 172 -5.80 17.38 -1.44
N LYS A 173 -4.78 18.21 -1.67
CA LYS A 173 -4.91 19.68 -1.66
C LYS A 173 -4.55 20.32 -3.01
N GLY A 174 -4.37 19.51 -4.06
CA GLY A 174 -4.07 19.98 -5.42
C GLY A 174 -2.69 20.64 -5.55
N TYR A 175 -2.53 21.48 -6.57
CA TYR A 175 -1.32 22.29 -6.77
C TYR A 175 -1.27 23.42 -5.74
N LYS A 176 -0.15 23.57 -5.04
CA LYS A 176 0.06 24.63 -4.04
C LYS A 176 1.42 25.30 -4.22
N GLY A 177 1.46 26.61 -3.94
CA GLY A 177 2.69 27.40 -3.88
C GLY A 177 3.62 26.98 -2.75
N VAL A 178 4.86 27.47 -2.78
CA VAL A 178 5.94 27.00 -1.88
C VAL A 178 5.60 27.21 -0.41
N THR A 179 5.05 28.37 -0.05
CA THR A 179 4.66 28.69 1.33
C THR A 179 3.69 27.65 1.91
N SER A 180 2.65 27.25 1.16
CA SER A 180 1.72 26.23 1.65
C SER A 180 2.32 24.82 1.57
N ARG A 181 3.08 24.49 0.52
CA ARG A 181 3.60 23.13 0.30
C ARG A 181 4.76 22.75 1.22
N TRP A 182 5.61 23.71 1.57
CA TRP A 182 6.85 23.52 2.31
C TRP A 182 6.94 24.35 3.59
N HIS A 183 5.93 25.18 3.89
CA HIS A 183 5.91 26.04 5.07
C HIS A 183 7.09 27.02 5.11
N THR A 184 7.52 27.53 3.94
CA THR A 184 8.56 28.56 3.85
C THR A 184 8.03 29.90 4.36
N LYS A 185 8.92 30.70 4.97
CA LYS A 185 8.58 32.07 5.39
C LYS A 185 8.15 32.91 4.17
N LYS A 186 7.14 33.76 4.36
CA LYS A 186 6.73 34.75 3.35
C LYS A 186 7.79 35.84 3.26
N LEU A 187 7.99 36.41 2.07
CA LEU A 187 8.86 37.56 1.89
C LEU A 187 8.21 38.84 2.43
N PRO A 188 8.99 39.91 2.68
CA PRO A 188 8.45 41.21 3.09
C PRO A 188 7.39 41.74 2.13
N HIS A 189 6.43 42.51 2.66
CA HIS A 189 5.27 42.99 1.91
C HIS A 189 5.66 43.80 0.65
N LYS A 190 6.72 44.60 0.73
CA LYS A 190 7.21 45.47 -0.35
C LYS A 190 8.01 44.74 -1.46
N THR A 191 8.01 43.41 -1.48
CA THR A 191 8.74 42.66 -2.51
C THR A 191 8.06 42.71 -3.87
N HIS A 192 8.84 43.07 -4.89
CA HIS A 192 8.38 43.04 -6.28
C HIS A 192 8.20 41.61 -6.80
N LYS A 193 7.21 41.38 -7.67
CA LYS A 193 6.83 40.07 -8.23
C LYS A 193 6.38 39.04 -7.19
N GLY A 194 5.73 39.49 -6.11
CA GLY A 194 5.00 38.66 -5.15
C GLY A 194 5.78 38.11 -3.95
N LEU A 195 5.06 37.90 -2.84
CA LEU A 195 5.61 37.59 -1.52
C LEU A 195 5.64 36.09 -1.15
N ARG A 196 4.90 35.23 -1.86
CA ARG A 196 4.74 33.79 -1.53
C ARG A 196 5.67 32.88 -2.36
N LYS A 197 6.93 33.28 -2.46
CA LYS A 197 7.99 32.59 -3.23
C LYS A 197 9.25 32.39 -2.38
N VAL A 198 10.17 31.58 -2.90
CA VAL A 198 11.54 31.50 -2.37
C VAL A 198 12.36 32.54 -3.11
N ALA A 199 13.10 33.38 -2.37
CA ALA A 199 13.89 34.45 -2.96
C ALA A 199 15.08 33.92 -3.78
N CYS A 200 15.87 33.01 -3.23
CA CYS A 200 17.03 32.41 -3.89
C CYS A 200 16.81 30.91 -4.08
N ILE A 201 16.92 30.42 -5.33
CA ILE A 201 16.69 29.01 -5.69
C ILE A 201 17.99 28.20 -5.85
N GLY A 202 19.15 28.83 -5.67
CA GLY A 202 20.47 28.20 -5.82
C GLY A 202 21.57 29.26 -5.94
N ALA A 203 22.82 28.85 -5.69
CA ALA A 203 23.99 29.64 -6.02
C ALA A 203 24.27 29.59 -7.53
N TRP A 204 25.20 30.42 -8.02
CA TRP A 204 25.63 30.38 -9.43
C TRP A 204 26.23 29.02 -9.77
N HIS A 205 27.21 28.57 -8.98
CA HIS A 205 27.80 27.24 -9.09
C HIS A 205 27.20 26.37 -7.97
N PRO A 206 26.58 25.21 -8.27
CA PRO A 206 26.43 24.56 -9.58
C PRO A 206 25.34 25.18 -10.46
N LEU A 207 25.49 25.05 -11.80
CA LEU A 207 24.58 25.57 -12.84
C LEU A 207 23.24 24.82 -12.95
N ARG A 208 22.70 24.33 -11.83
CA ARG A 208 21.42 23.61 -11.77
C ARG A 208 20.71 23.86 -10.45
N VAL A 209 19.38 23.94 -10.52
CA VAL A 209 18.55 24.00 -9.31
C VAL A 209 18.56 22.65 -8.62
N SER A 210 18.99 22.59 -7.36
CA SER A 210 19.01 21.34 -6.60
C SER A 210 17.59 20.82 -6.35
N PHE A 211 17.41 19.50 -6.43
CA PHE A 211 16.13 18.83 -6.13
C PHE A 211 15.66 19.07 -4.67
N THR A 212 16.59 19.45 -3.80
CA THR A 212 16.33 19.77 -2.40
C THR A 212 15.69 21.16 -2.23
N VAL A 213 15.71 22.01 -3.26
CA VAL A 213 15.14 23.36 -3.20
C VAL A 213 13.62 23.28 -3.18
N THR A 214 13.00 24.04 -2.29
CA THR A 214 11.54 24.04 -2.13
C THR A 214 10.88 24.70 -3.34
N ARG A 215 10.06 23.95 -4.07
CA ARG A 215 9.31 24.42 -5.25
C ARG A 215 7.80 24.21 -5.09
N ALA A 216 7.01 24.99 -5.83
CA ALA A 216 5.56 24.80 -5.91
C ALA A 216 5.23 23.45 -6.56
N GLY A 217 4.02 22.94 -6.36
CA GLY A 217 3.61 21.66 -6.92
C GLY A 217 2.48 21.01 -6.14
N GLN A 218 2.21 19.74 -6.46
CA GLN A 218 1.21 18.95 -5.76
C GLN A 218 1.49 18.92 -4.24
N LYS A 219 0.45 19.23 -3.44
CA LYS A 219 0.40 19.03 -2.00
C LYS A 219 -0.59 17.92 -1.67
N ALA A 220 -0.12 16.93 -0.91
CA ALA A 220 -0.90 15.79 -0.45
C ALA A 220 -1.43 14.88 -1.59
N ILE A 221 -2.25 13.86 -1.25
CA ILE A 221 -2.39 12.60 -2.00
C ILE A 221 -1.07 11.83 -2.07
N THR A 222 -0.22 11.91 -1.06
CA THR A 222 0.95 11.02 -0.94
C THR A 222 0.58 9.83 -0.06
N GLU A 223 1.18 8.67 -0.28
CA GLU A 223 1.12 7.59 0.73
C GLU A 223 1.80 8.07 2.01
N LEU A 224 1.14 7.87 3.14
CA LEU A 224 1.82 7.85 4.43
C LEU A 224 2.79 6.67 4.41
N LYS A 225 4.03 6.96 4.80
CA LYS A 225 5.06 5.94 4.99
C LYS A 225 5.00 5.47 6.43
#